data_AF-A0A392MLM9-F1
#
_entry.id   AF-A0A392MLM9-F1
#
_cell.length_a   1.000
_cell.length_b   1.000
_cell.length_c   1.000
_cell.angle_alpha   90.00
_cell.angle_beta   90.00
_cell.angle_gamma   90.00
#
_symmetry.space_group_name_H-M   'P 1'
#
loop_
_entity.id
_entity.type
_entity.pdbx_description
1 polymer ?
#
loop_
_entity_poly.entity_id
_entity_poly.type
_entity_poly.pdbx_seq_one_letter_code
_entity_poly.pdbx_strand_id
1 'polypeptide(L)'
;GSAGVQDSPKLQAHAEKVFGLVRDSAGQLRATGTVILGDATLGAIHVQKGVVDPHFVVVKEALLQTIKKTVGDKWSAELSTAWEVAYDALAAAIKKAMS
;
A
#
# COMPACT_ATOMS: atom_id res chain seq x y z
N GLY A 1 17.66 23.94 -8.48
CA GLY A 1 17.48 22.52 -8.14
C GLY A 1 16.21 22.06 -8.79
N SER A 2 16.20 20.92 -9.48
CA SER A 2 14.94 20.37 -10.00
C SER A 2 14.03 20.11 -8.81
N ALA A 3 12.86 20.75 -8.76
CA ALA A 3 11.77 20.26 -7.92
C ALA A 3 11.58 18.79 -8.29
N GLY A 4 11.89 17.90 -7.35
CA GLY A 4 11.99 16.48 -7.64
C GLY A 4 10.60 15.90 -7.85
N VAL A 5 10.52 14.68 -8.39
CA VAL A 5 9.26 13.92 -8.48
C VAL A 5 8.54 13.84 -7.11
N GLN A 6 9.29 13.93 -6.01
CA GLN A 6 8.83 14.02 -4.61
C GLN A 6 7.92 15.23 -4.28
N ASP A 7 8.06 16.34 -5.00
CA ASP A 7 7.25 17.55 -4.79
C ASP A 7 5.97 17.55 -5.64
N SER A 8 5.72 16.46 -6.39
CA SER A 8 4.55 16.32 -7.25
C SER A 8 3.28 16.12 -6.43
N PRO A 9 2.27 17.01 -6.55
CA PRO A 9 1.00 16.84 -5.85
C PRO A 9 0.29 15.52 -6.19
N LYS A 10 0.47 15.03 -7.42
CA LYS A 10 -0.10 13.73 -7.85
C LYS A 10 0.55 12.56 -7.13
N LEU A 11 1.87 12.61 -6.94
CA LEU A 11 2.59 11.56 -6.22
C LEU A 11 2.21 11.57 -4.73
N GLN A 12 2.15 12.74 -4.12
CA GLN A 12 1.75 12.90 -2.71
C GLN A 12 0.34 12.37 -2.48
N ALA A 13 -0.63 12.76 -3.32
CA ALA A 13 -2.00 12.25 -3.24
C ALA A 13 -2.09 10.73 -3.47
N HIS A 14 -1.24 10.16 -4.33
CA HIS A 14 -1.17 8.71 -4.51
C HIS A 14 -0.60 8.02 -3.26
N ALA A 15 0.47 8.56 -2.68
CA ALA A 15 1.07 8.03 -1.46
C ALA A 15 0.06 8.03 -0.30
N GLU A 16 -0.66 9.14 -0.08
CA GLU A 16 -1.71 9.23 0.94
C GLU A 16 -2.79 8.14 0.75
N LYS A 17 -3.23 7.91 -0.49
CA LYS A 17 -4.18 6.84 -0.81
C LYS A 17 -3.62 5.46 -0.47
N VAL A 18 -2.36 5.18 -0.82
CA VAL A 18 -1.73 3.89 -0.50
C VAL A 18 -1.66 3.67 1.00
N PHE A 19 -1.16 4.64 1.78
CA PHE A 19 -1.10 4.53 3.24
C PHE A 19 -2.48 4.35 3.87
N GLY A 20 -3.48 5.11 3.41
CA GLY A 20 -4.86 5.02 3.88
C GLY A 20 -5.45 3.63 3.63
N LEU A 21 -5.34 3.12 2.40
CA LEU A 21 -5.87 1.80 2.04
C LEU A 21 -5.19 0.65 2.80
N VAL A 22 -3.88 0.73 3.07
CA VAL A 22 -3.19 -0.31 3.85
C VAL A 22 -3.63 -0.27 5.32
N ARG A 23 -3.76 0.91 5.92
CA ARG A 23 -4.32 1.07 7.27
C ARG A 23 -5.73 0.49 7.35
N ASP A 24 -6.58 0.82 6.38
CA ASP A 24 -7.97 0.35 6.34
C ASP A 24 -8.03 -1.17 6.16
N SER A 25 -7.10 -1.74 5.39
CA SER A 25 -6.95 -3.20 5.24
C SER A 25 -6.57 -3.86 6.56
N ALA A 26 -5.66 -3.28 7.34
CA ALA A 26 -5.35 -3.76 8.69
C ALA A 26 -6.59 -3.74 9.60
N GLY A 27 -7.39 -2.66 9.52
CA GLY A 27 -8.65 -2.54 10.25
C GLY A 27 -9.67 -3.60 9.86
N GLN A 28 -9.85 -3.84 8.55
CA GLN A 28 -10.74 -4.88 8.03
C GLN A 28 -10.28 -6.28 8.46
N LEU A 29 -8.99 -6.60 8.32
CA LEU A 29 -8.45 -7.88 8.78
C LEU A 29 -8.71 -8.12 10.26
N ARG A 30 -8.54 -7.10 11.11
CA ARG A 30 -8.85 -7.19 12.54
C ARG A 30 -10.34 -7.43 12.81
N ALA A 31 -11.22 -6.82 12.02
CA ALA A 31 -12.66 -6.86 12.25
C ALA A 31 -13.34 -8.10 11.64
N THR A 32 -12.89 -8.54 10.46
CA THR A 32 -13.60 -9.52 9.63
C THR A 32 -12.71 -10.66 9.14
N GLY A 33 -11.38 -10.55 9.30
CA GLY A 33 -10.42 -11.51 8.73
C GLY A 33 -10.25 -11.44 7.22
N THR A 34 -10.90 -10.49 6.53
CA THR A 34 -10.86 -10.37 5.06
C THR A 34 -10.71 -8.91 4.64
N VAL A 35 -10.13 -8.68 3.45
CA VAL A 35 -10.01 -7.34 2.85
C VAL A 35 -10.90 -7.25 1.63
N ILE A 36 -11.78 -6.26 1.61
CA ILE A 36 -12.67 -5.94 0.49
C ILE A 36 -12.29 -4.55 -0.02
N LEU A 37 -12.15 -4.43 -1.33
CA LEU A 37 -11.90 -3.14 -1.97
C LEU A 37 -13.17 -2.29 -1.93
N GLY A 38 -13.08 -1.09 -1.36
CA GLY A 38 -14.16 -0.11 -1.43
C GLY A 38 -14.33 0.50 -2.82
N ASP A 39 -13.29 0.44 -3.66
CA ASP A 39 -13.28 0.93 -5.03
C ASP A 39 -12.94 -0.23 -6.00
N ALA A 40 -13.96 -0.73 -6.68
CA ALA A 40 -13.84 -1.80 -7.66
C ALA A 40 -13.04 -1.40 -8.91
N THR A 41 -12.82 -0.10 -9.15
CA THR A 41 -12.08 0.39 -10.32
C THR A 41 -10.56 0.30 -10.15
N LEU A 42 -10.08 0.07 -8.92
CA LEU A 42 -8.64 0.03 -8.62
C LEU A 42 -7.91 -0.97 -9.51
N GLY A 43 -8.43 -2.19 -9.69
CA GLY A 43 -7.81 -3.20 -10.55
C GLY A 43 -7.65 -2.72 -11.99
N ALA A 44 -8.73 -2.22 -12.60
CA ALA A 44 -8.72 -1.67 -13.96
C ALA A 44 -7.74 -0.50 -14.12
N ILE A 45 -7.66 0.39 -13.13
CA ILE A 45 -6.71 1.50 -13.13
C ILE A 45 -5.27 0.97 -13.10
N HIS A 46 -4.96 -0.02 -12.25
CA HIS A 46 -3.62 -0.62 -12.18
C HIS A 46 -3.22 -1.28 -13.50
N VAL A 47 -4.15 -1.98 -14.16
CA VAL A 47 -3.94 -2.54 -15.52
C VAL A 47 -3.68 -1.42 -16.53
N GLN A 48 -4.52 -0.38 -16.56
CA GLN A 48 -4.38 0.75 -17.48
C GLN A 48 -3.01 1.45 -17.34
N LYS A 49 -2.45 1.47 -16.13
CA LYS A 49 -1.14 2.06 -15.83
C LYS A 49 0.03 1.10 -16.05
N GLY A 50 -0.21 -0.13 -16.51
CA GLY A 50 0.83 -1.13 -16.77
C GLY A 50 1.48 -1.66 -15.49
N VAL A 51 0.74 -1.69 -14.37
CA VAL A 51 1.26 -2.24 -13.13
C VAL A 51 1.35 -3.76 -13.25
N VAL A 52 2.49 -4.32 -12.86
CA VAL A 52 2.77 -5.76 -12.83
C VAL A 52 3.12 -6.21 -11.41
N ASP A 53 3.10 -7.51 -11.17
CA ASP A 53 3.37 -8.12 -9.86
C ASP A 53 4.65 -7.62 -9.15
N PRO A 54 5.80 -7.48 -9.83
CA PRO A 54 7.02 -6.94 -9.23
C PRO A 54 6.87 -5.53 -8.66
N HIS A 55 5.99 -4.68 -9.21
CA HIS A 55 5.79 -3.32 -8.70
C HIS A 55 5.17 -3.33 -7.30
N PHE A 56 4.30 -4.28 -6.98
CA PHE A 56 3.74 -4.41 -5.63
C PHE A 56 4.81 -4.78 -4.60
N VAL A 57 5.80 -5.62 -4.98
CA VAL A 57 6.90 -6.00 -4.08
C VAL A 57 7.75 -4.76 -3.74
N VAL A 58 8.12 -3.98 -4.75
CA VAL A 58 8.91 -2.75 -4.55
C VAL A 58 8.15 -1.73 -3.68
N VAL A 59 6.84 -1.57 -3.88
CA VAL A 59 6.02 -0.67 -3.07
C VAL A 59 5.92 -1.16 -1.61
N LYS A 60 5.79 -2.48 -1.39
CA LYS A 60 5.80 -3.06 -0.04
C LYS A 60 7.09 -2.72 0.71
N GLU A 61 8.24 -2.95 0.08
CA GLU A 61 9.54 -2.68 0.67
C GLU A 61 9.70 -1.20 1.01
N ALA A 62 9.35 -0.31 0.07
CA ALA A 62 9.41 1.13 0.28
C ALA A 62 8.47 1.61 1.40
N LEU A 63 7.26 1.04 1.48
CA LEU A 63 6.29 1.34 2.54
C LEU A 63 6.86 0.98 3.92
N LEU A 64 7.38 -0.24 4.08
CA LEU A 64 7.92 -0.71 5.36
C LEU A 64 9.16 0.08 5.78
N GLN A 65 10.07 0.37 4.84
CA GLN A 65 11.22 1.23 5.13
C GLN A 65 10.80 2.64 5.55
N THR A 66 9.77 3.20 4.90
CA THR A 66 9.24 4.51 5.26
C THR A 66 8.67 4.49 6.68
N ILE A 67 7.83 3.50 7.01
CA ILE A 67 7.25 3.37 8.36
C ILE A 67 8.36 3.20 9.40
N LYS A 68 9.33 2.30 9.16
CA LYS A 68 10.47 2.08 10.06
C LYS A 68 11.22 3.36 10.35
N LYS A 69 11.51 4.16 9.31
CA LYS A 69 12.17 5.47 9.46
C LYS A 69 11.31 6.46 10.24
N THR A 70 10.00 6.48 10.01
CA THR A 70 9.07 7.42 10.66
C THR A 70 8.84 7.10 12.13
N VAL A 71 8.69 5.82 12.49
CA VAL A 71 8.40 5.43 13.88
C VAL A 71 9.66 5.32 14.75
N GLY A 72 10.84 5.24 14.12
CA GLY A 72 12.14 5.21 14.80
C GLY A 72 12.20 4.07 15.82
N ASP A 73 12.49 4.43 17.07
CA ASP A 73 12.67 3.47 18.18
C ASP A 73 11.41 2.67 18.53
N LYS A 74 10.23 3.07 18.01
CA LYS A 74 8.98 2.31 18.17
C LYS A 74 8.84 1.17 17.17
N TRP A 75 9.79 1.00 16.25
CA TRP A 75 9.78 -0.10 15.30
C TRP A 75 9.97 -1.43 16.02
N SER A 76 9.12 -2.41 15.69
CA SER A 76 9.22 -3.77 16.22
C SER A 76 8.93 -4.80 15.13
N ALA A 77 9.29 -6.07 15.39
CA ALA A 77 8.98 -7.16 14.47
C ALA A 77 7.47 -7.29 14.28
N GLU A 78 6.69 -7.17 15.35
CA GLU A 78 5.24 -7.23 15.34
C GLU A 78 4.63 -6.09 14.50
N LEU A 79 5.18 -4.88 14.60
CA LEU A 79 4.75 -3.76 13.78
C LEU A 79 5.05 -4.01 12.30
N SER A 80 6.25 -4.53 11.97
CA SER A 80 6.59 -4.92 10.58
C SER A 80 5.60 -5.92 10.04
N THR A 81 5.37 -7.02 10.77
CA THR A 81 4.46 -8.09 10.36
C THR A 81 3.03 -7.58 10.19
N ALA A 82 2.54 -6.71 11.08
CA ALA A 82 1.19 -6.14 10.96
C ALA A 82 1.02 -5.34 9.65
N TRP A 83 2.00 -4.50 9.31
CA TRP A 83 1.97 -3.72 8.06
C TRP A 83 2.18 -4.60 6.82
N GLU A 84 3.04 -5.61 6.90
CA GLU A 84 3.27 -6.58 5.83
C GLU A 84 1.99 -7.35 5.48
N VAL A 85 1.32 -7.92 6.49
CA VAL A 85 0.10 -8.69 6.30
C VAL A 85 -1.03 -7.82 5.75
N ALA A 86 -1.17 -6.59 6.26
CA ALA A 86 -2.16 -5.65 5.75
C ALA A 86 -1.91 -5.27 4.28
N TYR A 87 -0.65 -5.01 3.93
CA TYR A 87 -0.27 -4.70 2.55
C TYR A 87 -0.51 -5.89 1.62
N ASP A 88 -0.08 -7.09 2.01
CA ASP A 88 -0.21 -8.29 1.18
C ASP A 88 -1.68 -8.63 0.89
N ALA A 89 -2.55 -8.50 1.90
CA ALA A 89 -3.98 -8.71 1.73
C ALA A 89 -4.61 -7.68 0.78
N LEU A 90 -4.23 -6.39 0.91
CA LEU A 90 -4.66 -5.35 -0.03
C LEU A 90 -4.17 -5.63 -1.45
N ALA A 91 -2.89 -5.94 -1.61
CA ALA A 91 -2.29 -6.23 -2.91
C ALA A 91 -2.95 -7.44 -3.57
N ALA A 92 -3.24 -8.50 -2.82
CA ALA A 92 -3.98 -9.66 -3.31
C ALA A 92 -5.39 -9.27 -3.78
N ALA A 93 -6.10 -8.42 -3.04
CA ALA A 93 -7.42 -7.94 -3.44
C ALA A 93 -7.37 -7.11 -4.74
N ILE A 94 -6.39 -6.21 -4.89
CA ILE A 94 -6.18 -5.43 -6.11
C ILE A 94 -5.83 -6.34 -7.30
N LYS A 95 -4.88 -7.26 -7.12
CA LYS A 95 -4.47 -8.20 -8.19
C LYS A 95 -5.62 -9.07 -8.65
N LYS A 96 -6.47 -9.54 -7.74
CA LYS A 96 -7.70 -10.27 -8.08
C LYS A 96 -8.70 -9.42 -8.87
N ALA A 97 -8.66 -8.10 -8.74
CA ALA A 97 -9.49 -7.18 -9.52
C ALA A 97 -8.81 -6.72 -10.83
N MET A 98 -7.53 -7.06 -11.06
CA MET A 98 -6.80 -6.77 -12.30
C MET A 98 -7.05 -7.81 -13.39
N SER A 99 -7.58 -8.98 -13.02
CA SER A 99 -7.94 -10.09 -13.91
C SER A 99 -9.33 -9.95 -14.53
#